data_AF-A0A6L3A1V4-F1
#
_entry.id   AF-A0A6L3A1V4-F1
#
_cell.length_a   1.000
_cell.length_b   1.000
_cell.length_c   1.000
_cell.angle_alpha   90.00
_cell.angle_beta   90.00
_cell.angle_gamma   90.00
#
_symmetry.space_group_name_H-M   'P 1'
#
loop_
_entity.id
_entity.type
_entity.pdbx_description
1 polymer ?
#
loop_
_entity_poly.entity_id
_entity_poly.type
_entity_poly.pdbx_seq_one_letter_code
_entity_poly.pdbx_strand_id
1 'polypeptide(L)'
;MPSKRIRQRIAKDAARLLYEGQEQELAEARLRAMRDSGFPERVTRRNIPPAREILDCVDALTLEREGENRPANQRETHLSALKLLWQLAPFDPRLVSADAGAGSCGATILLDVACGDYAGVRRFLDALGVAYVTEDPPSNAEQGYRFQGRTARQSQLTVQLTVHVTPIAGAAPARTGATADEFEAFVRRAYPDADLEALRNGDETWADPYVVFALLLQRLEGVKQKPEHHPEGDALYHSLQAFDLAREQFPYDEEFLQAALLHDVGKGIDPARHVESAVEALRGLISPRTEFLIRHHAAARRLRDGSLSGRLRDELISSPWRADLMALLEIDDAARRPGVAAPSASEAIDYLRSLAAW
;
A
#
# COMPACT_ATOMS: atom_id res chain seq x y z
N MET A 1 -14.56 27.01 32.01
CA MET A 1 -13.45 26.02 32.09
C MET A 1 -13.89 24.58 31.78
N PRO A 2 -15.03 24.04 32.26
CA PRO A 2 -15.46 22.66 31.96
C PRO A 2 -15.84 22.41 30.49
N SER A 3 -16.36 23.42 29.80
CA SER A 3 -16.92 23.31 28.44
C SER A 3 -15.85 23.04 27.36
N LYS A 4 -14.64 23.59 27.53
CA LYS A 4 -13.51 23.40 26.59
C LYS A 4 -12.94 21.98 26.66
N ARG A 5 -12.88 21.40 27.87
CA ARG A 5 -12.38 20.02 28.08
C ARG A 5 -13.30 18.97 27.46
N ILE A 6 -14.62 19.17 27.54
CA ILE A 6 -15.61 18.27 26.92
C ILE A 6 -15.50 18.32 25.39
N ARG A 7 -15.42 19.51 24.81
CA ARG A 7 -15.25 19.69 23.35
C ARG A 7 -13.97 19.03 22.82
N GLN A 8 -12.84 19.26 23.49
CA GLN A 8 -11.56 18.65 23.11
C GLN A 8 -11.58 17.13 23.21
N ARG A 9 -12.27 16.58 24.22
CA ARG A 9 -12.41 15.13 24.36
C ARG A 9 -13.24 14.52 23.23
N ILE A 10 -14.40 15.11 22.94
CA ILE A 10 -15.24 14.70 21.80
C ILE A 10 -14.45 14.78 20.48
N ALA A 11 -13.63 15.82 20.30
CA ALA A 11 -12.81 15.96 19.08
C ALA A 11 -11.75 14.85 18.96
N LYS A 12 -11.03 14.54 20.04
CA LYS A 12 -10.03 13.47 20.06
C LYS A 12 -10.64 12.07 19.90
N ASP A 13 -11.79 11.83 20.53
CA ASP A 13 -12.47 10.54 20.46
C ASP A 13 -13.06 10.34 19.05
N ALA A 14 -13.64 11.38 18.43
CA ALA A 14 -14.09 11.35 17.04
C ALA A 14 -12.92 11.15 16.06
N ALA A 15 -11.79 11.83 16.29
CA ALA A 15 -10.59 11.67 15.48
C ALA A 15 -10.02 10.24 15.57
N ARG A 16 -10.05 9.64 16.76
CA ARG A 16 -9.66 8.24 16.95
C ARG A 16 -10.59 7.27 16.20
N LEU A 17 -11.90 7.49 16.27
CA LEU A 17 -12.88 6.67 15.53
C LEU A 17 -12.65 6.72 14.02
N LEU A 18 -12.34 7.92 13.49
CA LEU A 18 -11.98 8.11 12.07
C LEU A 18 -10.64 7.44 11.74
N TYR A 19 -9.61 7.67 12.56
CA TYR A 19 -8.27 7.15 12.32
C TYR A 19 -8.19 5.61 12.41
N GLU A 20 -8.92 5.01 13.36
CA GLU A 20 -8.96 3.55 13.54
C GLU A 20 -9.96 2.88 12.58
N GLY A 21 -10.55 3.63 11.63
CA GLY A 21 -11.52 3.12 10.66
C GLY A 21 -12.83 2.62 11.26
N GLN A 22 -13.11 2.95 12.53
CA GLN A 22 -14.32 2.52 13.24
C GLN A 22 -15.56 3.29 12.81
N GLU A 23 -15.38 4.47 12.22
CA GLU A 23 -16.40 5.35 11.65
C GLU A 23 -15.81 6.02 10.41
N GLN A 24 -16.55 6.08 9.31
CA GLN A 24 -16.06 6.67 8.04
C GLN A 24 -16.52 8.12 7.86
N GLU A 25 -17.72 8.42 8.32
CA GLU A 25 -18.32 9.74 8.20
C GLU A 25 -17.98 10.59 9.42
N LEU A 26 -17.42 11.78 9.20
CA LEU A 26 -17.09 12.72 10.28
C LEU A 26 -18.32 13.06 11.13
N ALA A 27 -19.49 13.11 10.51
CA ALA A 27 -20.75 13.34 11.22
C ALA A 27 -21.10 12.20 12.18
N GLU A 28 -20.86 10.95 11.78
CA GLU A 28 -21.13 9.73 12.55
C GLU A 28 -20.09 9.53 13.64
N ALA A 29 -18.80 9.68 13.32
CA ALA A 29 -17.70 9.68 14.27
C ALA A 29 -17.91 10.72 15.37
N ARG A 30 -18.34 11.94 15.00
CA ARG A 30 -18.67 12.98 15.97
C ARG A 30 -19.88 12.62 16.82
N LEU A 31 -20.94 12.06 16.22
CA LEU A 31 -22.16 11.68 16.94
C LEU A 31 -21.88 10.55 17.94
N ARG A 32 -21.09 9.55 17.53
CA ARG A 32 -20.66 8.45 18.39
C ARG A 32 -19.73 8.93 19.49
N ALA A 33 -18.73 9.76 19.17
CA ALA A 33 -17.89 10.39 20.19
C ALA A 33 -18.67 11.25 21.20
N MET A 34 -19.77 11.89 20.77
CA MET A 34 -20.66 12.61 21.70
C MET A 34 -21.39 11.66 22.65
N ARG A 35 -21.89 10.53 22.16
CA ARG A 35 -22.56 9.49 22.97
C ARG A 35 -21.58 8.86 23.96
N ASP A 36 -20.37 8.58 23.50
CA ASP A 36 -19.34 7.85 24.26
C ASP A 36 -18.46 8.76 25.12
N SER A 37 -18.70 10.08 25.09
CA SER A 37 -17.96 11.09 25.86
C SER A 37 -18.03 10.95 27.40
N GLY A 38 -18.87 10.04 27.89
CA GLY A 38 -19.09 9.76 29.32
C GLY A 38 -19.94 10.83 30.05
N PHE A 39 -20.33 11.90 29.36
CA PHE A 39 -21.20 12.97 29.89
C PHE A 39 -22.24 13.43 28.86
N PRO A 40 -23.06 12.53 28.28
CA PRO A 40 -23.99 12.86 27.20
C PRO A 40 -24.97 13.98 27.60
N GLU A 41 -25.40 14.03 28.86
CA GLU A 41 -26.30 15.07 29.41
C GLU A 41 -25.67 16.48 29.46
N ARG A 42 -24.34 16.59 29.35
CA ARG A 42 -23.59 17.86 29.41
C ARG A 42 -23.12 18.34 28.02
N VAL A 43 -23.45 17.60 26.97
CA VAL A 43 -23.15 17.98 25.59
C VAL A 43 -24.17 19.02 25.13
N THR A 44 -23.72 20.27 24.98
CA THR A 44 -24.55 21.39 24.50
C THR A 44 -23.98 21.89 23.17
N ARG A 45 -24.75 22.67 22.38
CA ARG A 45 -24.29 23.23 21.09
C ARG A 45 -22.93 23.94 21.16
N ARG A 46 -22.58 24.53 22.31
CA ARG A 46 -21.29 25.23 22.52
C ARG A 46 -20.08 24.28 22.70
N ASN A 47 -20.35 23.00 22.99
CA ASN A 47 -19.33 21.99 23.28
C ASN A 47 -19.15 21.01 22.11
N ILE A 48 -19.92 21.16 21.03
CA ILE A 48 -19.79 20.33 19.83
C ILE A 48 -18.60 20.86 19.02
N PRO A 49 -17.57 20.03 18.75
CA PRO A 49 -16.45 20.46 17.93
C PRO A 49 -16.86 20.62 16.45
N PRO A 50 -16.35 21.65 15.76
CA PRO A 50 -16.46 21.78 14.31
C PRO A 50 -15.59 20.72 13.61
N ALA A 51 -15.91 20.41 12.35
CA ALA A 51 -15.20 19.40 11.56
C ALA A 51 -13.68 19.62 11.52
N ARG A 52 -13.25 20.87 11.32
CA ARG A 52 -11.83 21.24 11.31
C ARG A 52 -11.08 20.81 12.57
N GLU A 53 -11.68 20.94 13.76
CA GLU A 53 -11.00 20.57 15.02
C GLU A 53 -10.86 19.06 15.20
N ILE A 54 -11.77 18.28 14.60
CA ILE A 54 -11.67 16.82 14.56
C ILE A 54 -10.57 16.42 13.58
N LEU A 55 -10.54 17.01 12.39
CA LEU A 55 -9.50 16.76 11.39
C LEU A 55 -8.11 17.17 11.89
N ASP A 56 -7.97 18.33 12.54
CA ASP A 56 -6.72 18.74 13.19
C ASP A 56 -6.25 17.71 14.23
N CYS A 57 -7.18 17.01 14.90
CA CYS A 57 -6.86 15.92 15.83
C CYS A 57 -6.53 14.60 15.13
N VAL A 58 -7.12 14.32 13.95
CA VAL A 58 -6.74 13.18 13.11
C VAL A 58 -5.31 13.37 12.63
N ASP A 59 -5.00 14.54 12.07
CA ASP A 59 -3.65 14.89 11.61
C ASP A 59 -2.64 14.76 12.75
N ALA A 60 -2.98 15.25 13.94
CA ALA A 60 -2.13 15.11 15.12
C ALA A 60 -1.93 13.64 15.57
N LEU A 61 -2.98 12.79 15.50
CA LEU A 61 -2.90 11.37 15.83
C LEU A 61 -2.07 10.59 14.82
N THR A 62 -2.23 10.90 13.53
CA THR A 62 -1.42 10.36 12.43
C THR A 62 0.05 10.69 12.68
N LEU A 63 0.38 11.96 12.92
CA LEU A 63 1.74 12.41 13.24
C LEU A 63 2.32 11.75 14.51
N GLU A 64 1.50 11.56 15.55
CA GLU A 64 1.92 10.95 16.82
C GLU A 64 2.28 9.47 16.65
N ARG A 65 1.42 8.67 15.99
CA ARG A 65 1.67 7.25 15.73
C ARG A 65 2.74 7.00 14.66
N GLU A 66 2.81 7.84 13.63
CA GLU A 66 3.90 7.78 12.66
C GLU A 66 5.23 8.15 13.33
N GLY A 67 5.23 9.06 14.30
CA GLY A 67 6.40 9.35 15.14
C GLY A 67 6.91 8.15 15.92
N GLU A 68 6.01 7.27 16.39
CA GLU A 68 6.35 6.01 17.08
C GLU A 68 6.95 4.95 16.13
N ASN A 69 6.48 4.87 14.87
CA ASN A 69 6.96 3.92 13.86
C ASN A 69 8.12 4.43 13.00
N ARG A 70 8.38 5.74 13.00
CA ARG A 70 9.47 6.40 12.25
C ARG A 70 10.82 5.68 12.31
N PRO A 71 11.32 5.18 13.46
CA PRO A 71 12.60 4.47 13.49
C PRO A 71 12.55 3.11 12.77
N ALA A 72 11.42 2.41 12.77
CA ALA A 72 11.25 1.15 12.05
C ALA A 72 11.20 1.39 10.54
N ASN A 73 10.42 2.38 10.10
CA ASN A 73 10.32 2.76 8.69
C ASN A 73 11.68 3.23 8.16
N GLN A 74 12.39 4.07 8.92
CA GLN A 74 13.73 4.55 8.54
C GLN A 74 14.74 3.42 8.39
N ARG A 75 14.69 2.42 9.27
CA ARG A 75 15.53 1.22 9.14
C ARG A 75 15.26 0.52 7.82
N GLU A 76 14.01 0.28 7.48
CA GLU A 76 13.61 -0.41 6.25
C GLU A 76 13.99 0.38 4.99
N THR A 77 13.79 1.71 5.00
CA THR A 77 14.24 2.60 3.92
C THR A 77 15.74 2.51 3.71
N HIS A 78 16.54 2.52 4.79
CA HIS A 78 18.00 2.39 4.67
C HIS A 78 18.43 1.02 4.13
N LEU A 79 17.82 -0.08 4.59
CA LEU A 79 18.14 -1.42 4.07
C LEU A 79 17.79 -1.53 2.58
N SER A 80 16.66 -0.98 2.17
CA SER A 80 16.22 -0.94 0.77
C SER A 80 17.13 -0.10 -0.11
N ALA A 81 17.56 1.07 0.37
CA ALA A 81 18.54 1.92 -0.30
C ALA A 81 19.87 1.19 -0.51
N LEU A 82 20.37 0.50 0.52
CA LEU A 82 21.61 -0.26 0.42
C LEU A 82 21.51 -1.38 -0.62
N LYS A 83 20.37 -2.09 -0.66
CA LYS A 83 20.13 -3.13 -1.65
C LYS A 83 20.11 -2.58 -3.08
N LEU A 84 19.47 -1.43 -3.31
CA LEU A 84 19.50 -0.76 -4.62
C LEU A 84 20.91 -0.38 -5.03
N LEU A 85 21.74 0.14 -4.10
CA LEU A 85 23.13 0.46 -4.39
C LEU A 85 23.92 -0.78 -4.85
N TRP A 86 23.69 -1.94 -4.24
CA TRP A 86 24.33 -3.18 -4.68
C TRP A 86 23.84 -3.64 -6.06
N GLN A 87 22.54 -3.56 -6.33
CA GLN A 87 21.98 -3.98 -7.63
C GLN A 87 22.36 -3.04 -8.77
N LEU A 88 22.45 -1.74 -8.48
CA LEU A 88 22.89 -0.70 -9.42
C LEU A 88 24.41 -0.59 -9.52
N ALA A 89 25.20 -1.42 -8.83
CA ALA A 89 26.66 -1.39 -8.86
C ALA A 89 27.28 -1.26 -10.27
N PRO A 90 26.73 -1.87 -11.36
CA PRO A 90 27.23 -1.67 -12.72
C PRO A 90 27.19 -0.21 -13.22
N PHE A 91 26.38 0.64 -12.60
CA PHE A 91 26.20 2.06 -12.93
C PHE A 91 26.85 3.01 -11.92
N ASP A 92 27.71 2.48 -11.03
CA ASP A 92 28.44 3.21 -9.99
C ASP A 92 27.53 4.19 -9.21
N PRO A 93 26.56 3.67 -8.46
CA PRO A 93 25.51 4.46 -7.85
C PRO A 93 26.03 5.29 -6.66
N ARG A 94 25.38 6.41 -6.41
CA ARG A 94 25.58 7.27 -5.24
C ARG A 94 24.24 7.52 -4.57
N LEU A 95 24.19 7.31 -3.26
CA LEU A 95 23.02 7.63 -2.45
C LEU A 95 23.02 9.10 -2.07
N VAL A 96 22.06 9.85 -2.61
CA VAL A 96 21.88 11.27 -2.28
C VAL A 96 21.10 11.41 -0.96
N SER A 97 19.97 10.71 -0.84
CA SER A 97 19.21 10.61 0.40
C SER A 97 18.37 9.35 0.49
N ALA A 98 18.00 8.97 1.71
CA ALA A 98 17.08 7.88 2.02
C ALA A 98 16.23 8.30 3.21
N ASP A 99 15.02 8.76 2.94
CA ASP A 99 14.12 9.35 3.94
C ASP A 99 12.84 8.52 4.03
N ALA A 100 12.45 8.08 5.23
CA ALA A 100 11.20 7.34 5.41
C ALA A 100 9.93 8.19 5.20
N GLY A 101 10.08 9.46 4.83
CA GLY A 101 8.97 10.42 4.67
C GLY A 101 8.37 10.89 6.00
N ALA A 102 7.46 11.85 5.93
CA ALA A 102 6.57 12.26 7.02
C ALA A 102 5.18 12.53 6.42
N GLY A 103 4.11 11.99 7.02
CA GLY A 103 2.75 12.08 6.47
C GLY A 103 2.53 11.17 5.27
N SER A 104 1.65 11.58 4.34
CA SER A 104 1.23 10.76 3.20
C SER A 104 2.36 10.42 2.23
N CYS A 105 3.33 11.31 2.00
CA CYS A 105 4.31 11.29 0.89
C CYS A 105 5.21 10.04 0.72
N GLY A 106 5.06 9.00 1.53
CA GLY A 106 5.80 7.74 1.42
C GLY A 106 7.31 7.85 1.68
N ALA A 107 7.98 6.70 1.79
CA ALA A 107 9.43 6.68 1.87
C ALA A 107 10.04 7.06 0.51
N THR A 108 11.10 7.86 0.51
CA THR A 108 11.79 8.33 -0.70
C THR A 108 13.27 7.97 -0.65
N ILE A 109 13.78 7.39 -1.73
CA ILE A 109 15.22 7.17 -1.95
C ILE A 109 15.64 7.93 -3.20
N LEU A 110 16.69 8.75 -3.07
CA LEU A 110 17.29 9.50 -4.16
C LEU A 110 18.66 8.91 -4.50
N LEU A 111 18.83 8.47 -5.74
CA LEU A 111 20.06 7.87 -6.26
C LEU A 111 20.57 8.63 -7.48
N ASP A 112 21.87 8.84 -7.54
CA ASP A 112 22.56 9.26 -8.75
C ASP A 112 23.32 8.08 -9.34
N VAL A 113 23.23 7.86 -10.65
CA VAL A 113 24.00 6.84 -11.37
C VAL A 113 24.71 7.42 -12.58
N ALA A 114 25.82 6.80 -12.97
CA ALA A 114 26.55 7.16 -14.17
C ALA A 114 26.46 6.04 -15.20
N CYS A 115 26.17 6.39 -16.45
CA CYS A 115 26.17 5.44 -17.55
C CYS A 115 26.73 6.06 -18.85
N GLY A 116 27.09 5.20 -19.80
CA GLY A 116 27.44 5.64 -21.16
C GLY A 116 26.22 5.87 -22.06
N ASP A 117 25.08 5.26 -21.73
CA ASP A 117 23.80 5.45 -22.40
C ASP A 117 22.61 5.20 -21.46
N TYR A 118 21.46 5.78 -21.79
CA TYR A 118 20.21 5.55 -21.07
C TYR A 118 19.61 4.14 -21.31
N ALA A 119 20.13 3.36 -22.26
CA ALA A 119 19.56 2.06 -22.62
C ALA A 119 19.94 0.99 -21.58
N GLY A 120 21.13 1.07 -21.00
CA GLY A 120 21.56 0.19 -19.91
C GLY A 120 20.68 0.29 -18.68
N VAL A 121 20.38 1.52 -18.24
CA VAL A 121 19.51 1.76 -17.08
C VAL A 121 18.08 1.29 -17.35
N ARG A 122 17.52 1.56 -18.54
CA ARG A 122 16.19 1.07 -18.91
C ARG A 122 16.09 -0.45 -18.87
N ARG A 123 17.07 -1.17 -19.45
CA ARG A 123 17.11 -2.64 -19.37
C ARG A 123 17.20 -3.15 -17.93
N PHE A 124 17.91 -2.43 -17.06
CA PHE A 124 17.98 -2.78 -15.64
C PHE A 124 16.63 -2.58 -14.95
N LEU A 125 15.95 -1.45 -15.17
CA LEU A 125 14.61 -1.20 -14.64
C LEU A 125 13.59 -2.23 -15.18
N ASP A 126 13.68 -2.57 -16.47
CA ASP A 126 12.85 -3.62 -17.08
C ASP A 126 13.12 -5.00 -16.45
N ALA A 127 14.40 -5.32 -16.16
CA ALA A 127 14.79 -6.57 -15.50
C ALA A 127 14.38 -6.63 -14.03
N LEU A 128 14.32 -5.47 -13.35
CA LEU A 128 13.70 -5.34 -12.03
C LEU A 128 12.17 -5.49 -12.07
N GLY A 129 11.57 -5.41 -13.26
CA GLY A 129 10.12 -5.50 -13.46
C GLY A 129 9.37 -4.24 -13.00
N VAL A 130 10.05 -3.09 -12.85
CA VAL A 130 9.43 -1.85 -12.38
C VAL A 130 8.87 -1.02 -13.54
N ALA A 131 7.67 -0.48 -13.36
CA ALA A 131 7.19 0.62 -14.17
C ALA A 131 7.85 1.93 -13.70
N TYR A 132 8.30 2.75 -14.64
CA TYR A 132 8.97 4.01 -14.36
C TYR A 132 8.45 5.14 -15.25
N VAL A 133 8.49 6.36 -14.72
CA VAL A 133 8.20 7.59 -15.44
C VAL A 133 9.50 8.33 -15.67
N THR A 134 9.71 8.85 -16.88
CA THR A 134 10.81 9.77 -17.19
C THR A 134 10.44 11.17 -16.73
N GLU A 135 11.31 11.81 -15.97
CA GLU A 135 11.12 13.20 -15.55
C GLU A 135 11.58 14.15 -16.66
N ASP A 136 10.72 15.10 -17.05
CA ASP A 136 11.00 16.11 -18.08
C ASP A 136 11.46 17.45 -17.47
N PRO A 137 12.31 18.23 -18.17
CA PRO A 137 12.87 17.94 -19.49
C PRO A 137 14.24 17.22 -19.42
N PRO A 138 14.50 16.26 -20.32
CA PRO A 138 15.84 15.70 -20.50
C PRO A 138 16.84 16.80 -20.89
N SER A 139 18.04 16.72 -20.33
CA SER A 139 19.21 17.36 -20.93
C SER A 139 20.03 16.29 -21.65
N ASN A 140 20.90 16.71 -22.58
CA ASN A 140 21.83 15.77 -23.23
C ASN A 140 22.81 15.08 -22.24
N ALA A 141 22.87 15.54 -20.99
CA ALA A 141 23.79 15.05 -19.97
C ALA A 141 23.10 14.35 -18.79
N GLU A 142 21.79 14.51 -18.62
CA GLU A 142 21.06 14.06 -17.43
C GLU A 142 19.59 13.74 -17.74
N GLN A 143 19.09 12.64 -17.18
CA GLN A 143 17.71 12.19 -17.23
C GLN A 143 17.27 11.67 -15.85
N GLY A 144 16.18 12.21 -15.33
CA GLY A 144 15.51 11.65 -14.14
C GLY A 144 14.58 10.50 -14.51
N TYR A 145 14.58 9.46 -13.70
CA TYR A 145 13.63 8.35 -13.70
C TYR A 145 12.99 8.24 -12.33
N ARG A 146 11.68 8.04 -12.27
CA ARG A 146 10.96 7.79 -11.02
C ARG A 146 10.22 6.48 -11.13
N PHE A 147 10.39 5.61 -10.14
CA PHE A 147 9.62 4.37 -10.02
C PHE A 147 9.22 4.11 -8.58
N GLN A 148 8.22 3.26 -8.41
CA GLN A 148 7.75 2.85 -7.10
C GLN A 148 8.11 1.39 -6.88
N GLY A 149 8.53 1.07 -5.66
CA GLY A 149 8.79 -0.28 -5.20
C GLY A 149 8.06 -0.57 -3.89
N ARG A 150 7.94 -1.85 -3.55
CA ARG A 150 7.46 -2.29 -2.24
C ARG A 150 8.54 -3.09 -1.54
N THR A 151 8.57 -2.99 -0.22
CA THR A 151 9.53 -3.69 0.65
C THR A 151 8.80 -4.71 1.51
N ALA A 152 9.53 -5.67 2.10
CA ALA A 152 8.96 -6.85 2.72
C ALA A 152 8.11 -6.59 3.98
N ARG A 153 8.22 -5.42 4.64
CA ARG A 153 7.51 -5.13 5.90
C ARG A 153 6.76 -3.81 5.98
N GLN A 154 6.95 -2.83 5.10
CA GLN A 154 6.05 -1.67 5.09
C GLN A 154 6.03 -0.83 3.81
N SER A 155 4.91 -0.08 3.74
CA SER A 155 4.63 1.16 3.02
C SER A 155 5.56 1.48 1.87
N GLN A 156 4.98 1.39 0.69
CA GLN A 156 5.45 1.95 -0.56
C GLN A 156 6.65 2.90 -0.51
N LEU A 157 7.63 2.55 -1.33
CA LEU A 157 8.89 3.25 -1.48
C LEU A 157 8.94 3.91 -2.85
N THR A 158 9.02 5.23 -2.89
CA THR A 158 9.31 5.97 -4.12
C THR A 158 10.82 6.05 -4.30
N VAL A 159 11.31 5.60 -5.45
CA VAL A 159 12.72 5.71 -5.83
C VAL A 159 12.82 6.71 -6.97
N GLN A 160 13.62 7.75 -6.76
CA GLN A 160 14.02 8.67 -7.81
C GLN A 160 15.48 8.41 -8.15
N LEU A 161 15.71 8.14 -9.43
CA LEU A 161 16.99 7.81 -10.02
C LEU A 161 17.38 8.89 -11.02
N THR A 162 18.39 9.68 -10.68
CA THR A 162 19.01 10.63 -11.59
C THR A 162 20.12 9.93 -12.36
N VAL A 163 20.01 9.89 -13.67
CA VAL A 163 20.97 9.23 -14.55
C VAL A 163 21.80 10.28 -15.27
N HIS A 164 23.10 10.32 -14.99
CA HIS A 164 24.05 11.16 -15.69
C HIS A 164 24.74 10.37 -16.81
N VAL A 165 24.63 10.86 -18.05
CA VAL A 165 25.36 10.29 -19.18
C VAL A 165 26.76 10.86 -19.22
N THR A 166 27.76 10.00 -19.07
CA THR A 166 29.16 10.40 -19.21
C THR A 166 29.58 10.29 -20.68
N PRO A 167 29.95 11.39 -21.35
CA PRO A 167 30.42 11.33 -22.73
C PRO A 167 31.72 10.52 -22.84
N ILE A 168 31.89 9.75 -23.91
CA ILE A 168 33.06 8.89 -24.17
C ILE A 168 34.40 9.68 -24.12
N ALA A 169 34.38 10.98 -24.38
CA ALA A 169 35.55 11.87 -24.37
C ALA A 169 35.52 12.95 -23.26
N GLY A 170 34.64 12.82 -22.26
CA GLY A 170 34.45 13.81 -21.20
C GLY A 170 34.99 13.37 -19.85
N ALA A 171 35.26 14.33 -18.96
CA ALA A 171 35.48 14.04 -17.54
C ALA A 171 34.18 13.50 -16.93
N ALA A 172 34.30 12.51 -16.04
CA ALA A 172 33.15 11.98 -15.31
C ALA A 172 32.45 13.13 -14.55
N PRO A 173 31.11 13.19 -14.57
CA PRO A 173 30.38 14.22 -13.84
C PRO A 173 30.70 14.13 -12.35
N ALA A 174 30.84 15.29 -11.71
CA ALA A 174 30.90 15.36 -10.26
C ALA A 174 29.56 14.86 -9.70
N ARG A 175 29.59 13.71 -9.02
CA ARG A 175 28.40 13.12 -8.40
C ARG A 175 28.40 13.39 -6.91
N THR A 176 27.21 13.63 -6.38
CA THR A 176 26.97 13.85 -4.95
C THR A 176 26.39 12.60 -4.32
N GLY A 177 26.71 12.34 -3.05
CA GLY A 177 26.13 11.21 -2.31
C GLY A 177 27.13 10.13 -1.92
N ALA A 178 26.68 9.22 -1.04
CA ALA A 178 27.49 8.14 -0.48
C ALA A 178 27.63 6.97 -1.45
N THR A 179 28.80 6.35 -1.46
CA THR A 179 29.03 5.07 -2.15
C THR A 179 28.32 3.91 -1.45
N ALA A 180 28.18 2.77 -2.14
CA ALA A 180 27.66 1.54 -1.54
C ALA A 180 28.45 1.15 -0.27
N ASP A 181 29.78 1.22 -0.31
CA ASP A 181 30.65 0.85 0.81
C ASP A 181 30.50 1.81 2.01
N GLU A 182 30.45 3.12 1.74
CA GLU A 182 30.26 4.14 2.78
C GLU A 182 28.90 3.99 3.46
N PHE A 183 27.85 3.73 2.67
CA PHE A 183 26.51 3.56 3.20
C PHE A 183 26.34 2.20 3.89
N GLU A 184 26.96 1.13 3.40
CA GLU A 184 27.02 -0.16 4.10
C GLU A 184 27.67 -0.03 5.48
N ALA A 185 28.78 0.71 5.58
CA ALA A 185 29.43 1.00 6.84
C ALA A 185 28.53 1.77 7.82
N PHE A 186 27.73 2.71 7.30
CA PHE A 186 26.69 3.39 8.08
C PHE A 186 25.61 2.40 8.56
N VAL A 187 25.05 1.58 7.67
CA VAL A 187 24.00 0.60 7.99
C VAL A 187 24.48 -0.40 9.04
N ARG A 188 25.70 -0.94 8.93
CA ARG A 188 26.28 -1.86 9.93
C ARG A 188 26.39 -1.23 11.32
N ARG A 189 26.66 0.07 11.39
CA ARG A 189 26.74 0.81 12.65
C ARG A 189 25.37 1.15 13.21
N ALA A 190 24.43 1.54 12.36
CA ALA A 190 23.08 1.96 12.75
C ALA A 190 22.18 0.76 13.11
N TYR A 191 22.35 -0.36 12.41
CA TYR A 191 21.52 -1.58 12.52
C TYR A 191 22.41 -2.82 12.65
N PRO A 192 23.11 -2.99 13.79
CA PRO A 192 24.06 -4.09 13.97
C PRO A 192 23.40 -5.48 13.97
N ASP A 193 22.07 -5.54 14.12
CA ASP A 193 21.25 -6.75 14.07
C ASP A 193 20.72 -7.08 12.66
N ALA A 194 20.99 -6.24 11.65
CA ALA A 194 20.57 -6.50 10.28
C ALA A 194 21.43 -7.60 9.63
N ASP A 195 20.77 -8.61 9.05
CA ASP A 195 21.43 -9.64 8.26
C ASP A 195 21.66 -9.14 6.83
N LEU A 196 22.82 -8.53 6.61
CA LEU A 196 23.18 -7.95 5.31
C LEU A 196 23.46 -9.00 4.23
N GLU A 197 23.90 -10.20 4.63
CA GLU A 197 24.09 -11.31 3.69
C GLU A 197 22.73 -11.82 3.19
N ALA A 198 21.76 -11.99 4.09
CA ALA A 198 20.39 -12.33 3.69
C ALA A 198 19.76 -11.23 2.83
N LEU A 199 19.97 -9.95 3.17
CA LEU A 199 19.48 -8.82 2.37
C LEU A 199 20.06 -8.82 0.95
N ARG A 200 21.39 -9.01 0.84
CA ARG A 200 22.11 -9.00 -0.43
C ARG A 200 21.69 -10.13 -1.35
N ASN A 201 21.44 -11.31 -0.78
CA ASN A 201 21.08 -12.52 -1.51
C ASN A 201 19.56 -12.74 -1.61
N GLY A 202 18.74 -11.89 -0.98
CA GLY A 202 17.30 -12.05 -0.91
C GLY A 202 16.58 -11.60 -2.18
N ASP A 203 15.54 -12.35 -2.58
CA ASP A 203 14.76 -12.12 -3.80
C ASP A 203 13.69 -11.01 -3.68
N GLU A 204 13.80 -10.05 -2.75
CA GLU A 204 12.77 -9.00 -2.65
C GLU A 204 12.58 -8.32 -4.01
N THR A 205 11.35 -8.41 -4.50
CA THR A 205 10.96 -8.00 -5.84
C THR A 205 10.68 -6.51 -5.83
N TRP A 206 11.51 -5.76 -6.57
CA TRP A 206 11.24 -4.36 -6.86
C TRP A 206 10.07 -4.17 -7.83
N ALA A 207 9.65 -5.24 -8.51
CA ALA A 207 8.68 -5.22 -9.59
C ALA A 207 7.42 -4.41 -9.27
N ASP A 208 6.94 -3.66 -10.27
CA ASP A 208 5.65 -3.01 -10.21
C ASP A 208 4.57 -4.10 -10.04
N PRO A 209 3.97 -4.23 -8.84
CA PRO A 209 3.02 -5.30 -8.57
C PRO A 209 1.77 -5.16 -9.45
N TYR A 210 1.47 -3.95 -9.94
CA TYR A 210 0.32 -3.67 -10.78
C TYR A 210 0.43 -4.32 -12.16
N VAL A 211 1.64 -4.58 -12.67
CA VAL A 211 1.82 -5.37 -13.90
C VAL A 211 1.35 -6.80 -13.69
N VAL A 212 1.73 -7.40 -12.56
CA VAL A 212 1.30 -8.76 -12.21
C VAL A 212 -0.20 -8.78 -11.93
N PHE A 213 -0.73 -7.78 -11.24
CA PHE A 213 -2.18 -7.66 -10.99
C PHE A 213 -2.96 -7.58 -12.30
N ALA A 214 -2.51 -6.78 -13.27
CA ALA A 214 -3.13 -6.69 -14.58
C ALA A 214 -3.15 -8.04 -15.32
N LEU A 215 -2.04 -8.78 -15.29
CA LEU A 215 -1.95 -10.12 -15.89
C LEU A 215 -2.90 -11.12 -15.19
N LEU A 216 -3.03 -11.04 -13.87
CA LEU A 216 -3.92 -11.88 -13.08
C LEU A 216 -5.40 -11.55 -13.34
N LEU A 217 -5.75 -10.26 -13.43
CA LEU A 217 -7.10 -9.80 -13.77
C LEU A 217 -7.49 -10.21 -15.20
N GLN A 218 -6.57 -10.12 -16.16
CA GLN A 218 -6.82 -10.57 -17.53
C GLN A 218 -7.21 -12.06 -17.58
N ARG A 219 -6.66 -12.89 -16.69
CA ARG A 219 -7.02 -14.32 -16.63
C ARG A 219 -8.43 -14.58 -16.08
N LEU A 220 -9.06 -13.60 -15.43
CA LEU A 220 -10.45 -13.70 -14.99
C LEU A 220 -11.45 -13.42 -16.12
N GLU A 221 -11.02 -12.80 -17.22
CA GLU A 221 -11.89 -12.47 -18.33
C GLU A 221 -12.49 -13.74 -18.94
N GLY A 222 -13.81 -13.82 -19.00
CA GLY A 222 -14.54 -14.97 -19.52
C GLY A 222 -14.68 -16.14 -18.54
N VAL A 223 -14.10 -16.06 -17.34
CA VAL A 223 -14.24 -17.09 -16.31
C VAL A 223 -15.66 -17.06 -15.75
N LYS A 224 -16.48 -18.03 -16.17
CA LYS A 224 -17.88 -18.12 -15.78
C LYS A 224 -18.05 -18.49 -14.31
N GLN A 225 -18.85 -17.69 -13.61
CA GLN A 225 -19.32 -17.97 -12.27
C GLN A 225 -20.66 -18.72 -12.31
N LYS A 226 -20.98 -19.40 -11.20
CA LYS A 226 -22.24 -20.14 -11.07
C LYS A 226 -23.41 -19.16 -10.93
N PRO A 227 -24.40 -19.16 -11.86
CA PRO A 227 -25.49 -18.18 -11.86
C PRO A 227 -26.31 -18.14 -10.57
N GLU A 228 -26.39 -19.24 -9.83
CA GLU A 228 -27.13 -19.34 -8.57
C GLU A 228 -26.55 -18.46 -7.46
N HIS A 229 -25.24 -18.18 -7.52
CA HIS A 229 -24.52 -17.41 -6.50
C HIS A 229 -23.93 -16.11 -7.04
N HIS A 230 -23.79 -16.03 -8.37
CA HIS A 230 -23.10 -14.97 -9.11
C HIS A 230 -23.92 -14.63 -10.37
N PRO A 231 -25.06 -13.93 -10.24
CA PRO A 231 -25.91 -13.53 -11.35
C PRO A 231 -25.23 -12.58 -12.36
N GLU A 232 -24.15 -11.92 -11.97
CA GLU A 232 -23.26 -11.12 -12.81
C GLU A 232 -22.42 -11.97 -13.79
N GLY A 233 -22.23 -13.25 -13.47
CA GLY A 233 -21.78 -14.30 -14.38
C GLY A 233 -20.30 -14.34 -14.74
N ASP A 234 -19.56 -13.24 -14.74
CA ASP A 234 -18.15 -13.18 -15.09
C ASP A 234 -17.26 -12.76 -13.91
N ALA A 235 -16.14 -13.46 -13.70
CA ALA A 235 -15.28 -13.27 -12.53
C ALA A 235 -14.50 -11.93 -12.56
N LEU A 236 -14.08 -11.48 -13.74
CA LEU A 236 -13.41 -10.19 -13.88
C LEU A 236 -14.42 -9.07 -13.58
N TYR A 237 -15.61 -9.18 -14.16
CA TYR A 237 -16.69 -8.22 -13.92
C TYR A 237 -17.09 -8.16 -12.44
N HIS A 238 -17.19 -9.30 -11.76
CA HIS A 238 -17.40 -9.37 -10.30
C HIS A 238 -16.30 -8.64 -9.52
N SER A 239 -15.03 -8.91 -9.84
CA SER A 239 -13.89 -8.29 -9.16
C SER A 239 -13.86 -6.76 -9.35
N LEU A 240 -14.23 -6.27 -10.54
CA LEU A 240 -14.31 -4.84 -10.84
C LEU A 240 -15.47 -4.14 -10.12
N GLN A 241 -16.62 -4.82 -9.97
CA GLN A 241 -17.72 -4.32 -9.13
C GLN A 241 -17.32 -4.24 -7.66
N ALA A 242 -16.66 -5.29 -7.14
CA ALA A 242 -16.17 -5.30 -5.77
C ALA A 242 -15.18 -4.16 -5.53
N PHE A 243 -14.26 -3.93 -6.46
CA PHE A 243 -13.33 -2.80 -6.40
C PHE A 243 -14.05 -1.45 -6.41
N ASP A 244 -15.04 -1.24 -7.28
CA ASP A 244 -15.75 0.04 -7.37
C ASP A 244 -16.52 0.36 -6.09
N LEU A 245 -17.23 -0.64 -5.54
CA LEU A 245 -17.93 -0.52 -4.26
C LEU A 245 -16.95 -0.29 -3.09
N ALA A 246 -15.79 -0.95 -3.12
CA ALA A 246 -14.74 -0.74 -2.13
C ALA A 246 -14.17 0.68 -2.23
N ARG A 247 -13.98 1.20 -3.44
CA ARG A 247 -13.50 2.56 -3.69
C ARG A 247 -14.46 3.63 -3.19
N GLU A 248 -15.77 3.41 -3.30
CA GLU A 248 -16.77 4.32 -2.75
C GLU A 248 -16.73 4.39 -1.22
N GLN A 249 -16.48 3.26 -0.55
CA GLN A 249 -16.48 3.17 0.92
C GLN A 249 -15.11 3.45 1.56
N PHE A 250 -14.01 3.08 0.88
CA PHE A 250 -12.65 3.12 1.39
C PHE A 250 -11.68 3.72 0.34
N PRO A 251 -11.90 4.97 -0.14
CA PRO A 251 -11.21 5.51 -1.31
C PRO A 251 -9.69 5.62 -1.17
N TYR A 252 -9.16 5.71 0.06
CA TYR A 252 -7.72 5.89 0.30
C TYR A 252 -7.05 4.65 0.89
N ASP A 253 -7.79 3.56 1.11
CA ASP A 253 -7.25 2.33 1.69
C ASP A 253 -6.71 1.40 0.58
N GLU A 254 -5.51 1.71 0.09
CA GLU A 254 -4.88 0.97 -1.00
C GLU A 254 -4.85 -0.56 -0.75
N GLU A 255 -4.54 -0.98 0.49
CA GLU A 255 -4.45 -2.40 0.88
C GLU A 255 -5.81 -3.10 0.79
N PHE A 256 -6.88 -2.43 1.21
CA PHE A 256 -8.24 -2.94 1.15
C PHE A 256 -8.76 -2.99 -0.29
N LEU A 257 -8.50 -1.93 -1.08
CA LEU A 257 -8.87 -1.88 -2.49
C LEU A 257 -8.16 -2.97 -3.31
N GLN A 258 -6.90 -3.25 -3.00
CA GLN A 258 -6.18 -4.40 -3.57
C GLN A 258 -6.86 -5.72 -3.20
N ALA A 259 -7.26 -5.90 -1.94
CA ALA A 259 -7.96 -7.11 -1.52
C ALA A 259 -9.28 -7.28 -2.28
N ALA A 260 -10.08 -6.20 -2.40
CA ALA A 260 -11.35 -6.21 -3.13
C ALA A 260 -11.16 -6.56 -4.61
N LEU A 261 -10.17 -5.95 -5.28
CA LEU A 261 -9.90 -6.21 -6.69
C LEU A 261 -9.33 -7.61 -6.95
N LEU A 262 -8.53 -8.14 -6.02
CA LEU A 262 -7.70 -9.33 -6.26
C LEU A 262 -8.18 -10.60 -5.55
N HIS A 263 -9.19 -10.55 -4.69
CA HIS A 263 -9.60 -11.69 -3.85
C HIS A 263 -9.87 -12.98 -4.63
N ASP A 264 -10.34 -12.85 -5.87
CA ASP A 264 -10.79 -13.95 -6.71
C ASP A 264 -9.85 -14.30 -7.88
N VAL A 265 -8.70 -13.64 -8.03
CA VAL A 265 -7.79 -13.84 -9.19
C VAL A 265 -7.31 -15.28 -9.35
N GLY A 266 -7.27 -16.04 -8.26
CA GLY A 266 -6.92 -17.46 -8.30
C GLY A 266 -7.91 -18.32 -9.10
N LYS A 267 -9.14 -17.84 -9.36
CA LYS A 267 -10.11 -18.54 -10.22
C LYS A 267 -9.63 -18.65 -11.67
N GLY A 268 -8.79 -17.71 -12.13
CA GLY A 268 -8.12 -17.77 -13.43
C GLY A 268 -6.87 -18.65 -13.46
N ILE A 269 -6.46 -19.22 -12.31
CA ILE A 269 -5.30 -20.11 -12.17
C ILE A 269 -5.75 -21.54 -11.88
N ASP A 270 -6.41 -21.75 -10.75
CA ASP A 270 -7.01 -23.02 -10.33
C ASP A 270 -8.33 -22.73 -9.60
N PRO A 271 -9.49 -22.90 -10.27
CA PRO A 271 -10.79 -22.67 -9.67
C PRO A 271 -11.06 -23.49 -8.40
N ALA A 272 -10.51 -24.71 -8.31
CA ALA A 272 -10.74 -25.60 -7.16
C ALA A 272 -9.97 -25.14 -5.92
N ARG A 273 -8.84 -24.45 -6.12
CA ARG A 273 -7.93 -23.96 -5.07
C ARG A 273 -7.62 -22.48 -5.27
N HIS A 274 -8.65 -21.69 -5.59
CA HIS A 274 -8.48 -20.31 -6.00
C HIS A 274 -7.88 -19.45 -4.88
N VAL A 275 -8.25 -19.68 -3.63
CA VAL A 275 -7.69 -18.93 -2.49
C VAL A 275 -6.18 -19.18 -2.38
N GLU A 276 -5.76 -20.45 -2.36
CA GLU A 276 -4.33 -20.77 -2.27
C GLU A 276 -3.56 -20.24 -3.48
N SER A 277 -4.14 -20.36 -4.67
CA SER A 277 -3.52 -19.91 -5.93
C SER A 277 -3.38 -18.39 -6.00
N ALA A 278 -4.37 -17.64 -5.50
CA ALA A 278 -4.31 -16.18 -5.43
C ALA A 278 -3.19 -15.74 -4.47
N VAL A 279 -3.17 -16.31 -3.26
CA VAL A 279 -2.14 -16.02 -2.25
C VAL A 279 -0.74 -16.37 -2.74
N GLU A 280 -0.58 -17.51 -3.44
CA GLU A 280 0.72 -17.91 -3.99
C GLU A 280 1.17 -16.96 -5.11
N ALA A 281 0.27 -16.60 -6.03
CA ALA A 281 0.57 -15.69 -7.14
C ALA A 281 0.86 -14.24 -6.70
N LEU A 282 0.29 -13.81 -5.57
CA LEU A 282 0.44 -12.46 -5.03
C LEU A 282 1.54 -12.36 -3.96
N ARG A 283 2.17 -13.48 -3.59
CA ARG A 283 3.17 -13.52 -2.51
C ARG A 283 4.29 -12.52 -2.77
N GLY A 284 4.54 -11.65 -1.80
CA GLY A 284 5.58 -10.61 -1.88
C GLY A 284 5.20 -9.38 -2.71
N LEU A 285 4.01 -9.34 -3.32
CA LEU A 285 3.50 -8.20 -4.10
C LEU A 285 2.45 -7.38 -3.33
N ILE A 286 1.85 -7.99 -2.31
CA ILE A 286 0.81 -7.41 -1.46
C ILE A 286 1.26 -7.40 0.00
N SER A 287 0.64 -6.55 0.80
CA SER A 287 0.94 -6.47 2.23
C SER A 287 0.40 -7.67 3.02
N PRO A 288 0.86 -7.89 4.26
CA PRO A 288 0.29 -8.91 5.15
C PRO A 288 -1.21 -8.75 5.39
N ARG A 289 -1.72 -7.50 5.44
CA ARG A 289 -3.14 -7.21 5.60
C ARG A 289 -3.92 -7.64 4.37
N THR A 290 -3.51 -7.22 3.18
CA THR A 290 -4.14 -7.63 1.92
C THR A 290 -4.10 -9.14 1.74
N GLU A 291 -2.98 -9.79 2.03
CA GLU A 291 -2.86 -11.25 1.95
C GLU A 291 -3.84 -11.93 2.93
N PHE A 292 -3.95 -11.44 4.17
CA PHE A 292 -4.91 -11.97 5.14
C PHE A 292 -6.35 -11.87 4.63
N LEU A 293 -6.74 -10.71 4.10
CA LEU A 293 -8.08 -10.50 3.56
C LEU A 293 -8.39 -11.48 2.42
N ILE A 294 -7.47 -11.61 1.45
CA ILE A 294 -7.62 -12.55 0.32
C ILE A 294 -7.61 -14.01 0.82
N ARG A 295 -6.73 -14.37 1.75
CA ARG A 295 -6.63 -15.74 2.27
C ARG A 295 -7.91 -16.18 2.98
N HIS A 296 -8.61 -15.26 3.62
CA HIS A 296 -9.73 -15.60 4.51
C HIS A 296 -11.11 -15.16 4.00
N HIS A 297 -11.21 -14.50 2.84
CA HIS A 297 -12.50 -14.01 2.32
C HIS A 297 -13.56 -15.12 2.21
N ALA A 298 -13.20 -16.32 1.76
CA ALA A 298 -14.11 -17.46 1.67
C ALA A 298 -14.56 -17.97 3.07
N ALA A 299 -13.68 -17.90 4.06
CA ALA A 299 -13.97 -18.31 5.44
C ALA A 299 -14.83 -17.27 6.18
N ALA A 300 -14.79 -16.00 5.78
CA ALA A 300 -15.55 -14.91 6.40
C ALA A 300 -17.06 -15.20 6.42
N ARG A 301 -17.60 -15.79 5.34
CA ARG A 301 -19.02 -16.18 5.27
C ARG A 301 -19.41 -17.17 6.37
N ARG A 302 -18.57 -18.19 6.58
CA ARG A 302 -18.74 -19.20 7.63
C ARG A 302 -18.55 -18.62 9.04
N LEU A 303 -17.72 -17.59 9.16
CA LEU A 303 -17.60 -16.87 10.42
C LEU A 303 -18.87 -16.07 10.72
N ARG A 304 -19.44 -15.39 9.71
CA ARG A 304 -20.66 -14.59 9.81
C ARG A 304 -21.88 -15.41 10.20
N ASP A 305 -22.05 -16.59 9.60
CA ASP A 305 -23.19 -17.49 9.86
C ASP A 305 -23.01 -18.37 11.11
N GLY A 306 -21.84 -18.30 11.76
CA GLY A 306 -21.52 -19.08 12.97
C GLY A 306 -21.16 -20.54 12.70
N SER A 307 -21.01 -20.97 11.45
CA SER A 307 -20.64 -22.34 11.08
C SER A 307 -19.13 -22.62 11.12
N LEU A 308 -18.29 -21.59 11.26
CA LEU A 308 -16.85 -21.74 11.44
C LEU A 308 -16.51 -22.08 12.88
N SER A 309 -15.70 -23.12 13.10
CA SER A 309 -15.31 -23.60 14.41
C SER A 309 -13.82 -23.94 14.49
N GLY A 310 -13.31 -24.09 15.72
CA GLY A 310 -11.92 -24.45 15.99
C GLY A 310 -10.95 -23.29 15.85
N ARG A 311 -9.66 -23.62 15.71
CA ARG A 311 -8.54 -22.66 15.78
C ARG A 311 -8.67 -21.49 14.79
N LEU A 312 -9.11 -21.78 13.57
CA LEU A 312 -9.28 -20.76 12.54
C LEU A 312 -10.36 -19.73 12.93
N ARG A 313 -11.44 -20.15 13.60
CA ARG A 313 -12.45 -19.22 14.12
C ARG A 313 -11.82 -18.26 15.13
N ASP A 314 -11.06 -18.80 16.09
CA ASP A 314 -10.46 -18.00 17.15
C ASP A 314 -9.39 -17.06 16.61
N GLU A 315 -8.61 -17.50 15.62
CA GLU A 315 -7.67 -16.68 14.84
C GLU A 315 -8.39 -15.52 14.14
N LEU A 316 -9.45 -15.79 13.37
CA LEU A 316 -10.19 -14.72 12.69
C LEU A 316 -10.90 -13.77 13.66
N ILE A 317 -11.37 -14.26 14.82
CA ILE A 317 -12.02 -13.41 15.83
C ILE A 317 -11.02 -12.47 16.52
N SER A 318 -9.82 -12.97 16.77
CA SER A 318 -8.75 -12.24 17.47
C SER A 318 -7.90 -11.37 16.54
N SER A 319 -7.99 -11.57 15.22
CA SER A 319 -7.24 -10.81 14.23
C SER A 319 -7.60 -9.31 14.27
N PRO A 320 -6.60 -8.41 14.19
CA PRO A 320 -6.85 -6.97 14.09
C PRO A 320 -7.61 -6.58 12.82
N TRP A 321 -7.53 -7.40 11.75
CA TRP A 321 -8.17 -7.15 10.46
C TRP A 321 -9.53 -7.84 10.30
N ARG A 322 -10.13 -8.29 11.42
CA ARG A 322 -11.45 -8.93 11.38
C ARG A 322 -12.52 -8.01 10.81
N ALA A 323 -12.53 -6.73 11.18
CA ALA A 323 -13.52 -5.77 10.71
C ALA A 323 -13.44 -5.63 9.18
N ASP A 324 -12.24 -5.43 8.66
CA ASP A 324 -11.94 -5.37 7.24
C ASP A 324 -12.37 -6.66 6.52
N LEU A 325 -12.09 -7.82 7.09
CA LEU A 325 -12.50 -9.10 6.50
C LEU A 325 -14.03 -9.21 6.36
N MET A 326 -14.78 -8.66 7.32
CA MET A 326 -16.24 -8.63 7.27
C MET A 326 -16.75 -7.57 6.27
N ALA A 327 -16.11 -6.41 6.19
CA ALA A 327 -16.41 -5.39 5.18
C ALA A 327 -16.17 -5.91 3.75
N LEU A 328 -15.07 -6.65 3.54
CA LEU A 328 -14.78 -7.28 2.25
C LEU A 328 -15.85 -8.30 1.87
N LEU A 329 -16.34 -9.09 2.84
CA LEU A 329 -17.47 -10.02 2.60
C LEU A 329 -18.76 -9.29 2.22
N GLU A 330 -19.04 -8.15 2.83
CA GLU A 330 -20.23 -7.34 2.51
C GLU A 330 -20.12 -6.74 1.10
N ILE A 331 -18.94 -6.27 0.72
CA ILE A 331 -18.65 -5.79 -0.64
C ILE A 331 -18.74 -6.93 -1.67
N ASP A 332 -18.17 -8.10 -1.38
CA ASP A 332 -18.26 -9.29 -2.23
C ASP A 332 -19.72 -9.74 -2.44
N ASP A 333 -20.57 -9.64 -1.41
CA ASP A 333 -22.00 -9.90 -1.54
C ASP A 333 -22.70 -8.82 -2.40
N ALA A 334 -22.35 -7.56 -2.20
CA ALA A 334 -22.95 -6.43 -2.91
C ALA A 334 -22.53 -6.33 -4.38
N ALA A 335 -21.35 -6.85 -4.74
CA ALA A 335 -20.79 -6.88 -6.10
C ALA A 335 -21.47 -7.88 -7.06
N ARG A 336 -22.46 -8.63 -6.58
CA ARG A 336 -23.15 -9.67 -7.35
C ARG A 336 -24.32 -9.09 -8.16
N ARG A 337 -24.08 -8.06 -8.96
CA ARG A 337 -25.14 -7.33 -9.68
C ARG A 337 -25.00 -7.44 -11.20
N PRO A 338 -26.05 -7.90 -11.91
CA PRO A 338 -26.05 -7.87 -13.36
C PRO A 338 -26.29 -6.44 -13.88
N GLY A 339 -25.56 -6.05 -14.92
CA GLY A 339 -25.85 -4.84 -15.71
C GLY A 339 -25.53 -3.51 -15.04
N VAL A 340 -24.74 -3.50 -13.96
CA VAL A 340 -24.22 -2.27 -13.35
C VAL A 340 -22.96 -1.80 -14.07
N ALA A 341 -22.71 -0.49 -14.07
CA ALA A 341 -21.44 0.02 -14.54
C ALA A 341 -20.32 -0.45 -13.59
N ALA A 342 -19.16 -0.76 -14.15
CA ALA A 342 -17.95 -1.08 -13.40
C ALA A 342 -16.76 -0.47 -14.16
N PRO A 343 -15.68 -0.07 -13.47
CA PRO A 343 -14.46 0.40 -14.12
C PRO A 343 -13.84 -0.72 -14.94
N SER A 344 -13.00 -0.36 -15.90
CA SER A 344 -12.09 -1.30 -16.55
C SER A 344 -10.94 -1.70 -15.63
N ALA A 345 -10.29 -2.84 -15.93
CA ALA A 345 -9.08 -3.27 -15.19
C ALA A 345 -7.97 -2.22 -15.23
N SER A 346 -7.78 -1.54 -16.36
CA SER A 346 -6.80 -0.46 -16.48
C SER A 346 -7.14 0.72 -15.58
N GLU A 347 -8.41 1.17 -15.55
CA GLU A 347 -8.84 2.26 -14.68
C GLU A 347 -8.70 1.92 -13.19
N ALA A 348 -8.99 0.68 -12.79
CA ALA A 348 -8.81 0.21 -11.42
C ALA A 348 -7.32 0.20 -11.02
N ILE A 349 -6.46 -0.31 -11.90
CA ILE A 349 -5.01 -0.33 -11.69
C ILE A 349 -4.43 1.08 -11.65
N ASP A 350 -4.83 1.97 -12.55
CA ASP A 350 -4.36 3.35 -12.58
C ASP A 350 -4.81 4.12 -11.33
N TYR A 351 -6.02 3.83 -10.83
CA TYR A 351 -6.48 4.39 -9.55
C TYR A 351 -5.59 3.93 -8.39
N LEU A 352 -5.32 2.62 -8.27
CA LEU A 352 -4.44 2.08 -7.25
C LEU A 352 -3.04 2.71 -7.34
N ARG A 353 -2.45 2.79 -8.53
CA ARG A 353 -1.18 3.49 -8.79
C ARG A 353 -1.22 4.94 -8.35
N SER A 354 -2.36 5.61 -8.53
CA SER A 354 -2.48 7.01 -8.15
C SER A 354 -2.44 7.16 -6.64
N LEU A 355 -3.15 6.34 -5.85
CA LEU A 355 -3.05 6.32 -4.39
C LEU A 355 -1.63 6.03 -3.92
N ALA A 356 -0.95 5.19 -4.68
CA ALA A 356 0.40 4.80 -4.41
C ALA A 356 1.40 5.98 -4.59
N ALA A 357 1.06 6.96 -5.42
CA ALA A 357 1.88 8.15 -5.65
C ALA A 357 1.77 9.25 -4.60
N TRP A 358 0.93 9.06 -3.58
CA TRP A 358 0.65 10.04 -2.52
C TRP A 358 1.13 9.57 -1.18
#